data_AF-A1DYL2-F1
#
_entry.id   AF-A1DYL2-F1
#
_cell.length_a   1.000
_cell.length_b   1.000
_cell.length_c   1.000
_cell.angle_alpha   90.00
_cell.angle_beta   90.00
_cell.angle_gamma   90.00
#
_symmetry.space_group_name_H-M   'P 1'
#
loop_
_entity.id
_entity.type
_entity.pdbx_description
1 polymer ?
#
loop_
_entity_poly.entity_id
_entity_poly.type
_entity_poly.pdbx_seq_one_letter_code
_entity_poly.pdbx_strand_id
1 'polypeptide(L)'
;EYGSAGVQLFVYGREEENEIRPARYPARQSREASEAVARLNQVNPQQVIFAQQNPEVIDQGVFHNDVIAVSNRQVLFCHEAAFARQKVLINQLRTRVDGFMAIEVPAGEVSVSDTVATYLFNSQLLSRDDGSMLLVLPRECQDHA
;
A
#
# COMPACT_ATOMS: atom_id res chain seq x y z
N GLU A 1 -12.69 -11.80 -8.30
CA GLU A 1 -11.75 -12.91 -8.58
C GLU A 1 -10.50 -12.42 -9.30
N TYR A 2 -9.38 -13.14 -9.20
CA TYR A 2 -8.10 -12.72 -9.83
C TYR A 2 -8.15 -12.65 -11.36
N GLY A 3 -8.92 -13.52 -12.00
CA GLY A 3 -9.09 -13.51 -13.47
C GLY A 3 -10.01 -12.41 -13.98
N SER A 4 -10.65 -11.65 -13.09
CA SER A 4 -11.53 -10.54 -13.46
C SER A 4 -10.73 -9.25 -13.65
N ALA A 5 -11.32 -8.28 -14.35
CA ALA A 5 -10.72 -6.97 -14.50
C ALA A 5 -10.60 -6.28 -13.12
N GLY A 6 -9.37 -6.02 -12.66
CA GLY A 6 -9.09 -5.45 -11.33
C GLY A 6 -8.75 -3.96 -11.37
N VAL A 7 -8.72 -3.30 -10.21
CA VAL A 7 -8.17 -1.94 -10.05
C VAL A 7 -6.71 -2.04 -9.65
N GLN A 8 -5.83 -1.36 -10.38
CA GLN A 8 -4.40 -1.27 -10.10
C GLN A 8 -4.09 0.03 -9.34
N LEU A 9 -3.50 -0.12 -8.16
CA LEU A 9 -3.00 0.98 -7.35
C LEU A 9 -1.48 1.08 -7.49
N PHE A 10 -1.00 2.18 -8.06
CA PHE A 10 0.41 2.52 -8.14
C PHE A 10 0.78 3.50 -7.04
N VAL A 11 1.75 3.14 -6.20
CA VAL A 11 2.19 3.95 -5.07
C VAL A 11 3.54 4.59 -5.39
N TYR A 12 3.64 5.90 -5.16
CA TYR A 12 4.86 6.68 -5.41
C TYR A 12 5.23 7.54 -4.22
N GLY A 13 6.51 7.91 -4.10
CA GLY A 13 7.00 8.76 -2.99
C GLY A 13 7.21 10.23 -3.37
N ARG A 14 7.37 10.52 -4.67
CA ARG A 14 7.58 11.88 -5.20
C ARG A 14 7.01 12.06 -6.60
N GLU A 15 6.74 13.30 -6.97
CA GLU A 15 6.42 13.75 -8.33
C GLU A 15 7.07 15.13 -8.54
N GLU A 16 7.37 15.48 -9.78
CA GLU A 16 8.24 16.63 -10.10
C GLU A 16 7.60 17.99 -9.70
N GLU A 17 6.29 18.10 -9.84
CA GLU A 17 5.51 19.32 -9.57
C GLU A 17 5.05 19.45 -8.10
N ASN A 18 5.47 18.55 -7.20
CA ASN A 18 5.00 18.51 -5.82
C ASN A 18 6.15 18.65 -4.82
N GLU A 19 5.98 19.60 -3.89
CA GLU A 19 6.93 19.84 -2.81
C GLU A 19 6.80 18.82 -1.68
N ILE A 20 5.66 18.14 -1.56
CA ILE A 20 5.43 17.10 -0.56
C ILE A 20 6.25 15.88 -0.96
N ARG A 21 7.34 15.62 -0.25
CA ARG A 21 8.26 14.50 -0.44
C ARG A 21 9.04 14.26 0.86
N PRO A 22 9.60 13.06 1.07
CA PRO A 22 10.42 12.80 2.25
C PRO A 22 11.66 13.70 2.30
N ALA A 23 12.08 14.06 3.51
CA ALA A 23 13.19 14.98 3.77
C ALA A 23 14.49 14.28 4.20
N ARG A 24 14.41 13.05 4.71
CA ARG A 24 15.53 12.28 5.26
C ARG A 24 15.92 11.10 4.37
N TYR A 25 14.96 10.26 4.01
CA TYR A 25 15.21 9.10 3.14
C TYR A 25 14.66 9.34 1.73
N PRO A 26 15.37 8.91 0.67
CA PRO A 26 14.95 9.23 -0.69
C PRO A 26 13.68 8.48 -1.11
N ALA A 27 12.73 9.19 -1.71
CA ALA A 27 11.62 8.58 -2.44
C ALA A 27 12.13 7.92 -3.73
N ARG A 28 12.24 6.59 -3.70
CA ARG A 28 12.78 5.77 -4.80
C ARG A 28 11.86 5.75 -6.03
N GLN A 29 10.54 5.66 -5.80
CA GLN A 29 9.54 5.62 -6.86
C GLN A 29 9.01 7.03 -7.15
N SER A 30 9.05 7.43 -8.43
CA SER A 30 8.40 8.65 -8.90
C SER A 30 7.04 8.36 -9.54
N ARG A 31 6.13 9.34 -9.53
CA ARG A 31 4.83 9.21 -10.20
C ARG A 31 4.99 9.03 -11.71
N GLU A 32 5.88 9.78 -12.32
CA GLU A 32 6.14 9.77 -13.76
C GLU A 32 6.58 8.37 -14.22
N ALA A 33 7.44 7.71 -13.42
CA ALA A 33 7.84 6.32 -13.66
C ALA A 33 6.64 5.36 -13.55
N SER A 34 5.80 5.55 -12.52
CA SER A 34 4.60 4.73 -12.31
C SER A 34 3.60 4.87 -13.46
N GLU A 35 3.37 6.09 -13.95
CA GLU A 35 2.52 6.37 -15.10
C GLU A 35 3.12 5.79 -16.39
N ALA A 36 4.44 5.83 -16.56
CA ALA A 36 5.12 5.20 -17.69
C ALA A 36 4.93 3.68 -17.67
N VAL A 37 5.05 3.03 -16.51
CA VAL A 37 4.77 1.59 -16.35
C VAL A 37 3.32 1.27 -16.68
N ALA A 38 2.35 2.06 -16.20
CA ALA A 38 0.94 1.85 -16.51
C ALA A 38 0.66 1.92 -18.03
N ARG A 39 1.32 2.85 -18.75
CA ARG A 39 1.24 2.94 -20.23
C ARG A 39 1.88 1.73 -20.92
N LEU A 40 3.10 1.35 -20.53
CA LEU A 40 3.82 0.21 -21.11
C LEU A 40 3.05 -1.11 -20.92
N ASN A 41 2.40 -1.26 -19.77
CA ASN A 41 1.58 -2.43 -19.45
C ASN A 41 0.18 -2.39 -20.07
N GLN A 42 -0.15 -1.34 -20.84
CA GLN A 42 -1.45 -1.15 -21.50
C GLN A 42 -2.63 -1.26 -20.53
N VAL A 43 -2.44 -0.78 -19.30
CA VAL A 43 -3.49 -0.85 -18.28
C VAL A 43 -4.63 0.06 -18.70
N ASN A 44 -5.87 -0.44 -18.63
CA ASN A 44 -7.06 0.36 -18.90
C ASN A 44 -7.06 1.60 -17.99
N PRO A 45 -7.12 2.83 -18.53
CA PRO A 45 -7.08 4.06 -17.72
C PRO A 45 -8.17 4.17 -16.65
N GLN A 46 -9.31 3.49 -16.84
CA GLN A 46 -10.41 3.46 -15.85
C GLN A 46 -10.08 2.56 -14.64
N GLN A 47 -9.06 1.71 -14.76
CA GLN A 47 -8.65 0.73 -13.76
C GLN A 47 -7.36 1.12 -13.05
N VAL A 48 -6.91 2.36 -13.17
CA VAL A 48 -5.68 2.84 -12.54
C VAL A 48 -5.97 3.90 -11.48
N ILE A 49 -5.27 3.81 -10.35
CA ILE A 49 -5.19 4.83 -9.32
C ILE A 49 -3.71 5.05 -9.01
N PHE A 50 -3.30 6.31 -8.91
CA PHE A 50 -1.98 6.69 -8.40
C PHE A 50 -2.15 7.32 -7.03
N ALA A 51 -1.38 6.85 -6.05
CA ALA A 51 -1.42 7.39 -4.69
C ALA A 51 -0.02 7.68 -4.17
N GLN A 52 0.13 8.85 -3.54
CA GLN A 52 1.37 9.19 -2.87
C GLN A 52 1.44 8.50 -1.50
N GLN A 53 2.53 7.80 -1.26
CA GLN A 53 2.89 7.30 0.07
C GLN A 53 3.11 8.48 1.03
N ASN A 54 2.77 8.32 2.30
CA ASN A 54 3.02 9.37 3.28
C ASN A 54 4.55 9.65 3.39
N PRO A 55 5.03 10.87 3.09
CA PRO A 55 6.47 11.18 3.17
C PRO A 55 7.05 10.93 4.57
N GLU A 56 6.25 11.11 5.62
CA GLU A 56 6.68 10.91 7.01
C GLU A 56 7.01 9.44 7.32
N VAL A 57 6.32 8.48 6.69
CA VAL A 57 6.63 7.05 6.90
C VAL A 57 7.85 6.62 6.08
N ILE A 58 8.07 7.22 4.91
CA ILE A 58 9.31 7.00 4.14
C ILE A 58 10.51 7.43 4.97
N ASP A 59 10.43 8.59 5.63
CA ASP A 59 11.47 9.11 6.53
C ASP A 59 11.69 8.27 7.79
N GLN A 60 10.78 7.34 8.09
CA GLN A 60 10.88 6.37 9.17
C GLN A 60 11.37 4.99 8.72
N GLY A 61 11.70 4.82 7.42
CA GLY A 61 12.29 3.59 6.89
C GLY A 61 11.36 2.79 5.97
N VAL A 62 10.15 3.29 5.68
CA VAL A 62 9.24 2.68 4.70
C VAL A 62 9.67 3.05 3.28
N PHE A 63 10.76 2.44 2.81
CA PHE A 63 11.33 2.76 1.49
C PHE A 63 10.52 2.24 0.30
N HIS A 64 9.58 1.32 0.52
CA HIS A 64 8.63 0.79 -0.45
C HIS A 64 7.24 0.62 0.18
N ASN A 65 6.19 0.56 -0.65
CA ASN A 65 4.81 0.40 -0.18
C ASN A 65 4.58 -0.93 0.56
N ASP A 66 5.23 -2.00 0.13
CA ASP A 66 5.11 -3.33 0.73
C ASP A 66 5.69 -3.42 2.15
N VAL A 67 6.28 -2.36 2.69
CA VAL A 67 6.68 -2.27 4.09
C VAL A 67 5.54 -1.74 4.98
N ILE A 68 4.50 -1.13 4.40
CA ILE A 68 3.41 -0.44 5.16
C ILE A 68 1.99 -0.80 4.70
N ALA A 69 1.85 -1.48 3.55
CA ALA A 69 0.58 -1.92 3.01
C ALA A 69 0.71 -3.12 2.05
N VAL A 70 -0.25 -4.03 2.10
CA VAL A 70 -0.39 -5.17 1.19
C VAL A 70 -1.85 -5.33 0.78
N SER A 71 -2.10 -5.71 -0.46
CA SER A 71 -3.45 -5.96 -0.98
C SER A 71 -3.61 -7.39 -1.47
N ASN A 72 -4.82 -7.90 -1.36
CA ASN A 72 -5.21 -9.17 -1.95
C ASN A 72 -6.73 -9.19 -2.18
N ARG A 73 -7.15 -9.50 -3.41
CA ARG A 73 -8.56 -9.44 -3.83
C ARG A 73 -9.21 -8.11 -3.42
N GLN A 74 -10.27 -8.14 -2.61
CA GLN A 74 -10.99 -6.97 -2.13
C GLN A 74 -10.36 -6.32 -0.88
N VAL A 75 -9.33 -6.93 -0.29
CA VAL A 75 -8.71 -6.47 0.96
C VAL A 75 -7.49 -5.59 0.68
N LEU A 76 -7.42 -4.46 1.37
CA LEU A 76 -6.20 -3.67 1.56
C LEU A 76 -5.86 -3.68 3.05
N PHE A 77 -4.79 -4.36 3.43
CA PHE A 77 -4.25 -4.35 4.78
C PHE A 77 -3.12 -3.32 4.85
N CYS A 78 -3.31 -2.24 5.60
CA CYS A 78 -2.36 -1.13 5.64
C CYS A 78 -2.32 -0.45 7.00
N HIS A 79 -1.22 0.22 7.31
CA HIS A 79 -1.14 1.11 8.46
C HIS A 79 -1.99 2.38 8.23
N GLU A 80 -2.54 2.99 9.28
CA GLU A 80 -3.39 4.21 9.17
C GLU A 80 -2.66 5.41 8.56
N ALA A 81 -1.33 5.40 8.63
CA ALA A 81 -0.44 6.43 8.13
C ALA A 81 0.20 6.11 6.77
N ALA A 82 -0.22 5.04 6.07
CA ALA A 82 0.46 4.55 4.86
C ALA A 82 0.46 5.58 3.70
N PHE A 83 -0.64 6.31 3.50
CA PHE A 83 -0.81 7.21 2.36
C PHE A 83 -1.07 8.67 2.75
N ALA A 84 -0.52 9.61 1.97
CA ALA A 84 -0.64 11.05 2.27
C ALA A 84 -2.10 11.56 2.29
N ARG A 85 -2.99 10.94 1.51
CA ARG A 85 -4.43 11.23 1.47
C ARG A 85 -5.26 9.96 1.67
N GLN A 86 -4.92 9.17 2.69
CA GLN A 86 -5.48 7.82 2.92
C GLN A 86 -7.01 7.75 2.87
N LYS A 87 -7.72 8.65 3.56
CA LYS A 87 -9.20 8.68 3.54
C LYS A 87 -9.76 8.87 2.12
N VAL A 88 -9.11 9.70 1.31
CA VAL A 88 -9.52 9.93 -0.09
C VAL A 88 -9.27 8.67 -0.92
N LEU A 89 -8.09 8.06 -0.79
CA LEU A 89 -7.75 6.81 -1.48
C LEU A 89 -8.72 5.68 -1.13
N ILE A 90 -9.00 5.46 0.16
CA ILE A 90 -9.91 4.42 0.63
C ILE A 90 -11.33 4.64 0.07
N ASN A 91 -11.81 5.89 0.03
CA ASN A 91 -13.11 6.20 -0.58
C ASN A 91 -13.12 5.98 -2.10
N GLN A 92 -12.01 6.28 -2.80
CA GLN A 92 -11.89 5.96 -4.23
C GLN A 92 -11.89 4.45 -4.48
N LEU A 93 -11.22 3.66 -3.64
CA LEU A 93 -11.21 2.20 -3.75
C LEU A 93 -12.60 1.62 -3.45
N ARG A 94 -13.28 2.10 -2.41
CA ARG A 94 -14.67 1.71 -2.09
C ARG A 94 -15.65 1.91 -3.24
N THR A 95 -15.45 2.94 -4.07
CA THR A 95 -16.34 3.25 -5.20
C THR A 95 -15.99 2.49 -6.48
N ARG A 96 -14.79 1.89 -6.57
CA ARG A 96 -14.29 1.23 -7.79
C ARG A 96 -14.07 -0.28 -7.64
N VAL A 97 -14.04 -0.79 -6.41
CA VAL A 97 -13.81 -2.21 -6.12
C VAL A 97 -15.00 -2.75 -5.34
N ASP A 98 -15.76 -3.63 -5.97
CA ASP A 98 -16.91 -4.28 -5.33
C ASP A 98 -16.47 -5.07 -4.09
N GLY A 99 -17.16 -4.85 -2.97
CA GLY A 99 -16.85 -5.53 -1.71
C GLY A 99 -15.53 -5.10 -1.07
N PHE A 100 -14.95 -3.97 -1.48
CA PHE A 100 -13.68 -3.48 -0.93
C PHE A 100 -13.69 -3.36 0.60
N MET A 101 -12.63 -3.87 1.22
CA MET A 101 -12.42 -3.87 2.66
C MET A 101 -11.01 -3.32 2.96
N ALA A 102 -10.96 -2.14 3.58
CA ALA A 102 -9.73 -1.64 4.18
C ALA A 102 -9.61 -2.18 5.61
N ILE A 103 -8.48 -2.80 5.93
CA ILE A 103 -8.07 -3.15 7.28
C ILE A 103 -6.95 -2.19 7.65
N GLU A 104 -7.31 -1.14 8.39
CA GLU A 104 -6.38 -0.08 8.82
C GLU A 104 -5.86 -0.40 10.22
N VAL A 105 -4.55 -0.53 10.37
CA VAL A 105 -3.91 -0.71 11.69
C VAL A 105 -3.59 0.67 12.27
N PRO A 106 -4.17 1.04 13.42
CA PRO A 106 -3.92 2.33 14.04
C PRO A 106 -2.53 2.38 14.69
N ALA A 107 -1.91 3.56 14.70
CA ALA A 107 -0.58 3.77 15.27
C ALA A 107 -0.54 3.53 16.79
N GLY A 108 -1.71 3.57 17.45
CA GLY A 108 -1.86 3.24 18.87
C GLY A 108 -1.76 1.73 19.18
N GLU A 109 -1.92 0.87 18.17
CA GLU A 109 -1.79 -0.60 18.30
C GLU A 109 -0.44 -1.09 17.75
N VAL A 110 0.00 -0.56 16.60
CA VAL A 110 1.31 -0.87 16.01
C VAL A 110 1.90 0.44 15.51
N SER A 111 3.04 0.85 16.05
CA SER A 111 3.69 2.08 15.58
C SER A 111 4.32 1.89 14.18
N VAL A 112 4.65 3.00 13.51
CA VAL A 112 5.43 2.94 12.26
C VAL A 112 6.81 2.33 12.50
N SER A 113 7.41 2.59 13.67
CA SER A 113 8.69 1.99 14.06
C SER A 113 8.58 0.46 14.16
N ASP A 114 7.54 -0.05 14.83
CA ASP A 114 7.34 -1.49 14.99
C ASP A 114 6.99 -2.15 13.66
N THR A 115 6.25 -1.44 12.82
CA THR A 115 6.00 -1.86 11.44
C THR A 115 7.30 -2.11 10.68
N VAL A 116 8.23 -1.17 10.72
CA VAL A 116 9.54 -1.28 10.06
C VAL A 116 10.43 -2.33 10.72
N ALA A 117 10.35 -2.50 12.05
CA ALA A 117 11.15 -3.47 12.77
C ALA A 117 10.68 -4.92 12.54
N THR A 118 9.37 -5.14 12.43
CA THR A 118 8.77 -6.48 12.35
C THR A 118 8.45 -6.92 10.92
N TYR A 119 8.35 -5.98 9.96
CA TYR A 119 7.95 -6.27 8.58
C TYR A 119 6.52 -6.84 8.47
N LEU A 120 5.61 -6.48 9.38
CA LEU A 120 4.20 -6.94 9.41
C LEU A 120 3.48 -6.82 8.05
N PHE A 121 3.62 -5.68 7.37
CA PHE A 121 2.98 -5.46 6.06
C PHE A 121 3.77 -6.01 4.89
N ASN A 122 5.01 -6.45 5.10
CA ASN A 122 5.77 -7.21 4.10
C ASN A 122 5.38 -8.70 4.09
N SER A 123 4.18 -8.98 4.58
CA SER A 123 3.57 -10.28 4.57
C SER A 123 2.99 -10.61 3.19
N GLN A 124 2.79 -11.91 2.97
CA GLN A 124 1.90 -12.34 1.88
C GLN A 124 0.49 -12.49 2.42
N LEU A 125 -0.48 -11.89 1.73
CA LEU A 125 -1.90 -12.10 1.98
C LEU A 125 -2.46 -13.05 0.92
N LEU A 126 -2.71 -14.31 1.30
CA LEU A 126 -3.09 -15.39 0.39
C LEU A 126 -4.58 -15.73 0.55
N SER A 127 -5.25 -16.07 -0.54
CA SER A 127 -6.63 -16.57 -0.51
C SER A 127 -6.66 -18.10 -0.44
N ARG A 128 -7.56 -18.65 0.38
CA ARG A 128 -7.93 -20.07 0.39
C ARG A 128 -9.16 -20.32 -0.48
N ASP A 129 -9.41 -21.57 -0.82
CA ASP A 129 -10.54 -21.97 -1.69
C ASP A 129 -11.91 -21.61 -1.10
N ASP A 130 -12.02 -21.57 0.24
CA ASP A 130 -13.24 -21.17 0.96
C ASP A 130 -13.43 -19.65 1.04
N GLY A 131 -12.52 -18.87 0.46
CA GLY A 131 -12.54 -17.41 0.47
C GLY A 131 -11.91 -16.77 1.71
N SER A 132 -11.52 -17.54 2.72
CA SER A 132 -10.73 -17.04 3.84
C SER A 132 -9.32 -16.65 3.40
N MET A 133 -8.62 -15.87 4.23
CA MET A 133 -7.26 -15.43 3.93
C MET A 133 -6.25 -15.93 4.97
N LEU A 134 -5.04 -16.20 4.49
CA LEU A 134 -3.86 -16.55 5.30
C LEU A 134 -2.84 -15.41 5.18
N LEU A 135 -2.24 -15.05 6.30
CA LEU A 135 -1.20 -14.04 6.37
C LEU A 135 0.14 -14.74 6.69
N VAL A 136 1.10 -14.65 5.76
CA VAL A 136 2.43 -15.25 5.90
C VAL A 136 3.39 -14.19 6.45
N LEU A 137 3.91 -14.42 7.65
CA LEU A 137 4.70 -13.46 8.42
C LEU A 137 6.16 -13.88 8.56
N PRO A 138 7.09 -12.91 8.67
CA PRO A 138 8.42 -13.18 9.19
C PRO A 138 8.36 -13.48 10.70
N ARG A 139 9.43 -14.09 11.24
CA ARG A 139 9.47 -14.52 12.65
C ARG A 139 9.46 -13.34 13.62
N GLU A 140 9.99 -12.22 13.20
CA GLU A 140 10.09 -10.97 13.94
C GLU A 140 8.72 -10.48 14.41
N CYS A 141 7.64 -10.73 13.66
CA CYS A 141 6.27 -10.46 14.11
C CYS A 141 5.82 -11.30 15.29
N GLN A 142 6.32 -12.53 15.42
CA GLN A 142 6.02 -13.41 16.57
C GLN A 142 6.85 -13.04 17.79
N ASP A 143 8.10 -12.63 17.58
CA ASP A 143 9.04 -12.30 18.66
C ASP A 143 8.77 -10.91 19.27
N HIS A 144 7.94 -10.08 18.63
CA HIS A 144 7.57 -8.74 19.07
C HIS A 144 6.19 -8.71 19.77
N ALA A 145 6.20 -8.53 21.09
CA ALA A 145 5.01 -8.50 21.95
C ALA A 145 4.34 -7.12 22.03
#